data_AF-A0A1J3J2H9-F1
#
_entry.id   AF-A0A1J3J2H9-F1
#
_cell.length_a   1.000
_cell.length_b   1.000
_cell.length_c   1.000
_cell.angle_alpha   90.00
_cell.angle_beta   90.00
_cell.angle_gamma   90.00
#
_symmetry.space_group_name_H-M   'P 1'
#
loop_
_entity.id
_entity.type
_entity.pdbx_description
1 polymer ?
#
loop_
_entity_poly.entity_id
_entity_poly.type
_entity_poly.pdbx_seq_one_letter_code
_entity_poly.pdbx_strand_id
1 'polypeptide(L)'
;TNTSPAIVSDTIQTNNHTLLTINMTNVSKLMATNYLMWSLQIHALLDGYDLAGHLDGSIVIPTATITAGDQVSPNPAFTLWKRQDKLIFSALIGAISPSLQPLVSRATTASEVWSTLASTYAK
;
A
#
# COMPACT_ATOMS: atom_id res chain seq x y z
N THR A 1 -14.06 -34.20 -13.51
CA THR A 1 -13.78 -32.81 -13.92
C THR A 1 -12.86 -32.19 -12.89
N ASN A 2 -11.57 -32.09 -13.20
CA ASN A 2 -10.55 -31.65 -12.25
C ASN A 2 -10.41 -30.13 -12.34
N THR A 3 -11.20 -29.39 -11.57
CA THR A 3 -10.96 -27.95 -11.36
C THR A 3 -9.83 -27.80 -10.36
N SER A 4 -8.61 -27.62 -10.89
CA SER A 4 -7.48 -27.10 -10.12
C SER A 4 -7.92 -25.80 -9.43
N PRO A 5 -7.68 -25.61 -8.12
CA PRO A 5 -7.90 -24.32 -7.51
C PRO A 5 -6.94 -23.33 -8.19
N ALA A 6 -7.50 -22.27 -8.76
CA ALA A 6 -6.70 -21.17 -9.28
C ALA A 6 -5.84 -20.64 -8.12
N ILE A 7 -4.52 -20.73 -8.26
CA ILE A 7 -3.58 -20.07 -7.35
C ILE A 7 -3.84 -18.57 -7.50
N VAL A 8 -4.54 -17.99 -6.53
CA VAL A 8 -4.72 -16.54 -6.44
C VAL A 8 -3.31 -15.99 -6.23
N SER A 9 -2.73 -15.44 -7.29
CA SER A 9 -1.31 -15.08 -7.28
C SER A 9 -1.15 -13.76 -6.51
N ASP A 10 -0.50 -13.81 -5.35
CA ASP A 10 -0.15 -12.63 -4.53
C ASP A 10 0.95 -11.76 -5.17
N THR A 11 1.40 -12.10 -6.38
CA THR A 11 2.56 -11.47 -7.02
C THR A 11 2.29 -11.09 -8.47
N ILE A 12 2.68 -9.88 -8.88
CA ILE A 12 2.71 -9.42 -10.28
C ILE A 12 4.17 -9.33 -10.72
N GLN A 13 4.56 -10.14 -11.70
CA GLN A 13 5.89 -10.04 -12.28
C GLN A 13 5.96 -8.88 -13.28
N THR A 14 6.92 -7.99 -13.04
CA THR A 14 7.37 -6.99 -14.01
C THR A 14 8.74 -7.39 -14.51
N ASN A 15 9.16 -6.86 -15.66
CA ASN A 15 10.31 -7.27 -16.46
C ASN A 15 11.65 -7.47 -15.71
N ASN A 16 11.77 -7.06 -14.44
CA ASN A 16 12.89 -7.38 -13.54
C ASN A 16 12.53 -7.38 -12.02
N HIS A 17 11.26 -7.22 -11.63
CA HIS A 17 10.88 -7.11 -10.21
C HIS A 17 9.50 -7.72 -9.94
N THR A 18 9.33 -8.27 -8.74
CA THR A 18 8.06 -8.81 -8.26
C THR A 18 7.35 -7.75 -7.43
N LEU A 19 6.12 -7.40 -7.81
CA LEU A 19 5.21 -6.59 -7.01
C LEU A 19 4.29 -7.50 -6.21
N LEU A 20 3.92 -7.09 -5.01
CA LEU A 20 3.01 -7.84 -4.15
C LEU A 20 1.61 -7.24 -4.20
N THR A 21 0.62 -8.08 -4.50
CA THR A 21 -0.79 -7.72 -4.42
C THR A 21 -1.25 -7.95 -2.99
N ILE A 22 -1.81 -6.93 -2.35
CA ILE A 22 -2.22 -7.04 -0.95
C ILE A 22 -3.68 -7.43 -0.86
N ASN A 23 -3.94 -8.64 -0.38
CA ASN A 23 -5.29 -9.12 -0.14
C ASN A 23 -5.77 -8.72 1.27
N MET A 24 -6.67 -7.74 1.35
CA MET A 24 -7.27 -7.28 2.61
C MET A 24 -8.70 -7.82 2.85
N THR A 25 -9.13 -8.88 2.16
CA THR A 25 -10.51 -9.42 2.32
C THR A 25 -10.82 -9.91 3.73
N ASN A 26 -9.81 -10.36 4.48
CA ASN A 26 -9.97 -10.80 5.87
C ASN A 26 -9.77 -9.67 6.90
N VAL A 27 -9.42 -8.47 6.46
CA VAL A 27 -9.31 -7.29 7.33
C VAL A 27 -10.71 -6.72 7.54
N SER A 28 -11.08 -6.47 8.78
CA SER A 28 -12.36 -5.80 9.06
C SER A 28 -12.37 -4.42 8.42
N LYS A 29 -13.50 -3.97 7.86
CA LYS A 29 -13.55 -2.60 7.32
C LYS A 29 -13.33 -1.58 8.45
N LEU A 30 -12.61 -0.50 8.16
CA LEU A 30 -12.45 0.59 9.11
C LEU A 30 -13.81 1.23 9.41
N MET A 31 -14.09 1.37 10.69
CA MET A 31 -15.17 2.14 11.27
C MET A 31 -14.58 3.09 12.32
N ALA A 32 -15.33 4.12 12.71
CA ALA A 32 -14.87 5.09 13.70
C ALA A 32 -14.52 4.46 15.06
N THR A 33 -15.05 3.27 15.36
CA THR A 33 -14.93 2.60 16.66
C THR A 33 -13.88 1.50 16.71
N ASN A 34 -13.29 1.10 15.58
CA ASN A 34 -12.39 -0.06 15.52
C ASN A 34 -10.98 0.25 15.02
N TYR A 35 -10.61 1.54 14.94
CA TYR A 35 -9.34 1.98 14.35
C TYR A 35 -8.10 1.27 14.95
N LEU A 36 -8.03 1.09 16.27
CA LEU A 36 -6.87 0.44 16.91
C LEU A 36 -6.67 -1.00 16.42
N MET A 37 -7.75 -1.79 16.35
CA MET A 37 -7.67 -3.15 15.85
C MET A 37 -7.44 -3.20 14.33
N TRP A 38 -8.10 -2.30 13.59
CA TRP A 38 -7.94 -2.16 12.15
C TRP A 38 -6.49 -1.84 11.76
N SER A 39 -5.89 -0.86 12.41
CA SER A 39 -4.52 -0.44 12.17
C SER A 39 -3.53 -1.55 12.53
N LEU A 40 -3.74 -2.25 13.66
CA LEU A 40 -2.93 -3.42 14.02
C LEU A 40 -2.97 -4.52 12.94
N GLN A 41 -4.16 -4.86 12.42
CA GLN A 41 -4.32 -5.88 11.38
C GLN A 41 -3.59 -5.53 10.08
N ILE A 42 -3.75 -4.28 9.62
CA ILE A 42 -3.11 -3.84 8.37
C ILE A 42 -1.60 -3.73 8.53
N HIS A 43 -1.13 -3.17 9.65
CA HIS A 43 0.29 -3.04 9.89
C HIS A 43 0.96 -4.41 9.95
N ALA A 44 0.40 -5.36 10.70
CA ALA A 44 0.94 -6.72 10.77
C ALA A 44 0.95 -7.42 9.41
N LEU A 45 -0.08 -7.24 8.58
CA LEU A 45 -0.13 -7.80 7.23
C LEU A 45 0.99 -7.24 6.35
N LEU A 46 1.17 -5.92 6.32
CA LEU A 46 2.20 -5.30 5.49
C LEU A 46 3.61 -5.57 6.01
N ASP A 47 3.79 -5.62 7.33
CA ASP A 47 5.07 -5.98 7.96
C ASP A 47 5.50 -7.40 7.57
N GLY A 48 4.56 -8.35 7.51
CA GLY A 48 4.82 -9.71 7.00
C GLY A 48 5.28 -9.77 5.54
N TYR A 49 5.06 -8.72 4.76
CA TYR A 49 5.54 -8.57 3.38
C TYR A 49 6.75 -7.62 3.26
N ASP A 50 7.28 -7.11 4.36
CA ASP A 50 8.31 -6.06 4.39
C ASP A 50 7.86 -4.75 3.70
N LEU A 51 6.58 -4.42 3.83
CA LEU A 51 5.93 -3.27 3.20
C LEU A 51 5.41 -2.22 4.21
N ALA A 52 5.57 -2.46 5.52
CA ALA A 52 5.13 -1.52 6.56
C ALA A 52 5.70 -0.11 6.38
N GLY A 53 6.91 -0.01 5.81
CA GLY A 53 7.56 1.26 5.54
C GLY A 53 6.85 2.18 4.53
N HIS A 54 5.90 1.65 3.74
CA HIS A 54 5.02 2.45 2.89
C HIS A 54 3.93 3.20 3.70
N LEU A 55 3.63 2.75 4.93
CA LEU A 55 2.65 3.38 5.81
C LEU A 55 3.29 4.44 6.69
N ASP A 56 4.33 4.06 7.44
CA ASP A 56 4.95 4.89 8.47
C ASP A 56 5.98 5.89 7.91
N GLY A 57 6.35 5.74 6.63
CA GLY A 57 7.33 6.62 5.97
C GLY A 57 8.78 6.33 6.33
N SER A 58 9.08 5.18 6.95
CA SER A 58 10.45 4.73 7.23
C SER A 58 11.23 4.39 5.95
N ILE A 59 10.54 4.09 4.83
CA ILE A 59 11.18 3.89 3.54
C ILE A 59 11.52 5.23 2.90
N VAL A 60 12.80 5.40 2.56
CA VAL A 60 13.26 6.53 1.74
C VAL A 60 12.66 6.40 0.34
N ILE A 61 11.87 7.39 -0.06
CA ILE A 61 11.30 7.46 -1.40
C ILE A 61 12.44 7.72 -2.40
N PRO A 62 12.66 6.83 -3.39
CA PRO A 62 13.70 7.05 -4.40
C PRO A 62 13.41 8.31 -5.23
N THR A 63 14.44 9.00 -5.68
CA THR A 63 14.27 10.16 -6.57
C THR A 63 13.62 9.75 -7.89
N ALA A 64 12.77 10.60 -8.45
CA ALA A 64 12.05 10.29 -9.70
C ALA A 64 12.99 10.10 -10.90
N THR A 65 14.15 10.75 -10.89
CA THR A 65 15.18 10.67 -11.92
C THR A 65 16.54 10.35 -11.31
N ILE A 66 17.42 9.81 -12.14
CA ILE A 66 18.85 9.63 -11.86
C ILE A 66 19.65 10.40 -12.92
N THR A 67 20.82 10.90 -12.51
CA THR A 67 21.74 11.62 -13.39
C THR A 67 23.03 10.84 -13.52
N ALA A 68 23.44 10.54 -14.75
CA ALA A 68 24.70 9.88 -15.07
C ALA A 68 25.46 10.73 -16.08
N GLY A 69 26.48 11.46 -15.60
CA GLY A 69 27.11 12.53 -16.38
C GLY A 69 26.09 13.63 -16.71
N ASP A 70 25.98 13.99 -17.99
CA ASP A 70 25.03 15.00 -18.49
C ASP A 70 23.65 14.45 -18.86
N GLN A 71 23.41 13.15 -18.65
CA GLN A 71 22.13 12.51 -19.00
C GLN A 71 21.24 12.34 -17.77
N VAL A 72 19.98 12.78 -17.90
CA VAL A 72 18.92 12.58 -16.91
C VAL A 72 17.96 11.51 -17.43
N SER A 73 17.72 10.48 -16.64
CA SER A 73 16.80 9.39 -16.99
C SER A 73 15.84 9.04 -15.84
N PRO A 74 14.68 8.43 -16.13
CA PRO A 74 13.76 7.97 -15.09
C PRO A 74 14.43 6.94 -14.17
N ASN A 75 14.19 7.05 -12.86
CA ASN A 75 14.70 6.09 -11.90
C ASN A 75 13.81 4.82 -11.86
N PRO A 76 14.33 3.63 -12.20
CA PRO A 76 13.58 2.38 -12.09
C PRO A 76 13.14 2.07 -10.66
N ALA A 77 13.93 2.44 -9.65
CA ALA A 77 13.59 2.22 -8.24
C ALA A 77 12.38 3.06 -7.81
N PHE A 78 12.28 4.31 -8.24
CA PHE A 78 11.10 5.13 -8.00
C PHE A 78 9.86 4.55 -8.67
N THR A 79 10.01 4.06 -9.91
CA THR A 79 8.91 3.43 -10.64
C THR A 79 8.39 2.19 -9.91
N LEU A 80 9.30 1.37 -9.37
CA LEU A 80 8.95 0.18 -8.59
C LEU A 80 8.25 0.56 -7.28
N TRP A 81 8.85 1.45 -6.49
CA TRP A 81 8.28 1.96 -5.24
C TRP A 81 6.87 2.53 -5.46
N LYS A 82 6.69 3.35 -6.51
CA LYS A 82 5.41 3.96 -6.84
C LYS A 82 4.35 2.91 -7.20
N ARG A 83 4.72 1.86 -7.92
CA ARG A 83 3.78 0.77 -8.24
C ARG A 83 3.35 0.01 -6.99
N GLN A 84 4.29 -0.32 -6.11
CA GLN A 84 3.99 -0.99 -4.84
C GLN A 84 3.11 -0.12 -3.93
N ASP A 85 3.45 1.17 -3.78
CA ASP A 85 2.63 2.14 -3.04
C ASP A 85 1.19 2.20 -3.56
N LYS A 86 0.98 2.17 -4.88
CA LYS A 86 -0.37 2.20 -5.46
C LYS A 86 -1.18 0.94 -5.23
N LEU A 87 -0.54 -0.22 -5.17
CA LEU A 87 -1.22 -1.47 -4.79
C LEU A 87 -1.66 -1.42 -3.33
N ILE A 88 -0.80 -0.94 -2.43
CA ILE A 88 -1.11 -0.75 -1.00
C ILE A 88 -2.21 0.29 -0.83
N PHE A 89 -2.12 1.43 -1.53
CA PHE A 89 -3.14 2.48 -1.53
C PHE A 89 -4.52 1.93 -1.93
N SER A 90 -4.59 1.17 -3.03
CA SER A 90 -5.83 0.55 -3.50
C SER A 90 -6.42 -0.40 -2.44
N ALA A 91 -5.56 -1.24 -1.84
CA ALA A 91 -5.96 -2.16 -0.77
C ALA A 91 -6.49 -1.40 0.47
N LEU A 92 -5.83 -0.31 0.88
CA LEU A 92 -6.27 0.55 2.00
C LEU A 92 -7.65 1.15 1.74
N ILE A 93 -7.90 1.74 0.56
CA ILE A 93 -9.23 2.25 0.20
C ILE A 93 -10.27 1.14 0.26
N GLY A 94 -9.90 -0.05 -0.22
CA GLY A 94 -10.67 -1.28 -0.11
C GLY A 94 -10.89 -1.75 1.33
N ALA A 95 -10.07 -1.38 2.30
CA ALA A 95 -10.23 -1.73 3.72
C ALA A 95 -10.98 -0.66 4.53
N ILE A 96 -11.41 0.44 3.92
CA ILE A 96 -12.15 1.53 4.58
C ILE A 96 -13.65 1.39 4.28
N SER A 97 -14.51 1.61 5.27
CA SER A 97 -15.96 1.68 5.03
C SER A 97 -16.30 2.83 4.09
N PRO A 98 -17.25 2.69 3.14
CA PRO A 98 -17.58 3.73 2.16
C PRO A 98 -17.89 5.10 2.78
N SER A 99 -18.52 5.13 3.96
CA SER A 99 -18.83 6.36 4.69
C SER A 99 -17.60 7.14 5.15
N LEU A 100 -16.45 6.49 5.28
CA LEU A 100 -15.20 7.09 5.76
C LEU A 100 -14.19 7.37 4.64
N GLN A 101 -14.39 6.81 3.44
CA GLN A 101 -13.52 7.04 2.28
C GLN A 101 -13.35 8.52 1.89
N PRO A 102 -14.36 9.41 2.03
CA PRO A 102 -14.17 10.83 1.73
C PRO A 102 -13.02 11.50 2.50
N LEU A 103 -12.69 11.00 3.71
CA LEU A 103 -11.60 11.53 4.53
C LEU A 103 -10.24 11.47 3.83
N VAL A 104 -10.03 10.47 2.97
CA VAL A 104 -8.74 10.21 2.32
C VAL A 104 -8.78 10.47 0.81
N SER A 105 -9.86 11.10 0.32
CA SER A 105 -10.09 11.36 -1.11
C SER A 105 -9.02 12.22 -1.79
N ARG A 106 -8.27 13.01 -1.01
CA ARG A 106 -7.17 13.85 -1.49
C ARG A 106 -5.79 13.23 -1.31
N ALA A 107 -5.71 12.07 -0.66
CA ALA A 107 -4.45 11.37 -0.46
C ALA A 107 -3.94 10.81 -1.79
N THR A 108 -2.63 10.87 -1.95
CA THR A 108 -1.89 10.44 -3.13
C THR A 108 -0.89 9.33 -2.81
N THR A 109 -0.62 9.02 -1.55
CA THR A 109 0.26 7.92 -1.12
C THR A 109 -0.40 7.08 -0.02
N ALA A 110 0.07 5.84 0.16
CA ALA A 110 -0.42 5.00 1.25
C ALA A 110 -0.16 5.63 2.62
N SER A 111 0.98 6.31 2.79
CA SER A 111 1.33 7.03 4.01
C SER A 111 0.39 8.21 4.31
N GLU A 112 -0.05 8.96 3.28
CA GLU A 112 -1.04 10.03 3.47
C GLU A 112 -2.41 9.48 3.91
N VAL A 113 -2.85 8.36 3.35
CA VAL A 113 -4.06 7.66 3.81
C VAL A 113 -3.89 7.25 5.28
N TRP A 114 -2.77 6.60 5.60
CA TRP A 114 -2.48 6.09 6.93
C TRP A 114 -2.47 7.19 8.00
N SER A 115 -1.71 8.27 7.76
CA SER A 115 -1.59 9.41 8.66
C SER A 115 -2.89 10.20 8.83
N THR A 116 -3.68 10.34 7.76
CA THR A 116 -5.01 10.98 7.84
C THR A 116 -5.95 10.20 8.75
N LEU A 117 -5.97 8.87 8.63
CA LEU A 117 -6.81 8.01 9.48
C LEU A 117 -6.31 7.98 10.92
N ALA A 118 -4.99 7.91 11.13
CA ALA A 118 -4.37 7.97 12.44
C ALA A 118 -4.70 9.27 13.16
N SER A 119 -4.49 10.42 12.52
CA SER A 119 -4.82 11.72 13.12
C SER A 119 -6.31 11.89 13.44
N THR A 120 -7.19 11.20 12.70
CA THR A 120 -8.64 11.26 12.91
C THR A 120 -9.09 10.37 14.07
N TYR A 121 -8.56 9.15 14.18
CA TYR A 121 -9.12 8.08 15.04
C TYR A 121 -8.18 7.53 16.12
N ALA A 122 -6.87 7.81 16.08
CA ALA A 122 -5.87 7.28 17.04
C ALA A 122 -5.77 8.11 18.34
N LYS A 123 -6.89 8.66 18.82
CA LYS A 123 -6.92 9.51 20.02
C LYS A 123 -6.90 8.71 21.31
#